data_AF-A0A2E7W625-F1
#
_entry.id   AF-A0A2E7W625-F1
#
_cell.length_a   1.000
_cell.length_b   1.000
_cell.length_c   1.000
_cell.angle_alpha   90.00
_cell.angle_beta   90.00
_cell.angle_gamma   90.00
#
_symmetry.space_group_name_H-M   'P 1'
#
loop_
_entity.id
_entity.type
_entity.pdbx_description
1 polymer ?
#
loop_
_entity_poly.entity_id
_entity_poly.type
_entity_poly.pdbx_seq_one_letter_code
_entity_poly.pdbx_strand_id
1 'polypeptide(L)'
;MSNLFQDTKTGKLVEFISKNDKDFAMVKDSSGAVVYVCLETLVPYDAAKGRLPKTEAPKIALEPEEQLPNTVVPIEDTRLNLNAAPAEQIAKRLPGVGYATAKKIVEMRMSLSGERFANLKQLENIPRVNWDQLIEEDLIFIG
;
A
#
# COMPACT_ATOMS: atom_id res chain seq x y z
N MET A 1 34.83 -14.45 19.50
CA MET A 1 34.44 -13.03 19.62
C MET A 1 34.09 -12.79 21.07
N SER A 2 34.75 -11.84 21.73
CA SER A 2 34.57 -11.55 23.15
C SER A 2 33.24 -10.83 23.36
N ASN A 3 32.31 -11.42 24.11
CA ASN A 3 31.01 -10.81 24.42
C ASN A 3 31.11 -9.77 25.55
N LEU A 4 32.25 -9.09 25.72
CA LEU A 4 32.46 -8.09 26.76
C LEU A 4 32.02 -6.71 26.27
N PHE A 5 31.28 -6.00 27.12
CA PHE A 5 30.80 -4.65 26.90
C PHE A 5 31.14 -3.79 28.12
N GLN A 6 31.40 -2.51 27.93
CA GLN A 6 31.55 -1.53 29.00
C GLN A 6 30.27 -0.71 29.08
N ASP A 7 29.65 -0.66 30.25
CA ASP A 7 28.57 0.28 30.50
C ASP A 7 29.16 1.69 30.70
N THR A 8 28.74 2.62 29.84
CA THR A 8 29.19 4.02 29.88
C THR A 8 28.65 4.80 31.07
N LYS A 9 27.54 4.37 31.69
CA LYS A 9 26.99 5.03 32.88
C LYS A 9 27.78 4.71 34.14
N THR A 10 28.17 3.44 34.31
CA THR A 10 28.85 2.96 35.53
C THR A 10 30.34 2.72 35.34
N GLY A 11 30.83 2.67 34.10
CA GLY A 11 32.21 2.36 33.74
C GLY A 11 32.59 0.89 33.89
N LYS A 12 31.66 0.04 34.35
CA LYS A 12 31.90 -1.39 34.62
C LYS A 12 31.90 -2.23 33.35
N LEU A 13 32.65 -3.33 33.40
CA LEU A 13 32.68 -4.35 32.35
C LEU A 13 31.61 -5.40 32.63
N VAL A 14 30.82 -5.70 31.61
CA VAL A 14 29.69 -6.62 31.66
C VAL A 14 29.73 -7.54 30.44
N GLU A 15 29.32 -8.79 30.60
CA GLU A 15 29.22 -9.74 29.50
C GLU A 15 27.79 -9.74 28.95
N PHE A 16 27.64 -9.58 27.64
CA PHE A 16 26.33 -9.64 27.00
C PHE A 16 25.81 -11.08 26.96
N ILE A 17 24.62 -11.30 27.54
CA ILE A 17 23.97 -12.62 27.58
C ILE A 17 22.93 -12.72 26.49
N SER A 18 21.92 -11.83 26.50
CA SER A 18 20.83 -11.84 25.52
C SER A 18 20.10 -10.50 25.45
N LYS A 19 19.38 -10.27 24.35
CA LYS A 19 18.48 -9.13 24.20
C LYS A 19 17.09 -9.52 24.69
N ASN A 20 16.58 -8.82 25.70
CA ASN A 20 15.25 -9.10 26.26
C ASN A 20 14.16 -8.27 25.56
N ASP A 21 14.41 -6.99 25.30
CA ASP A 21 13.44 -6.05 24.71
C ASP A 21 14.09 -5.14 23.66
N LYS A 22 13.32 -4.20 23.07
CA LYS A 22 13.84 -3.23 22.08
C LYS A 22 14.97 -2.36 22.65
N ASP A 23 14.89 -2.01 23.93
CA ASP A 23 15.75 -0.97 24.54
C ASP A 23 16.72 -1.48 25.63
N PHE A 24 16.54 -2.73 26.10
CA PHE A 24 17.32 -3.30 27.20
C PHE A 24 18.00 -4.63 26.83
N ALA A 25 19.23 -4.78 27.31
CA ALA A 25 20.02 -6.01 27.22
C ALA A 25 20.21 -6.64 28.61
N MET A 26 20.16 -7.97 28.66
CA MET A 26 20.59 -8.75 29.80
C MET A 26 22.09 -8.93 29.73
N VAL A 27 22.78 -8.40 30.75
CA VAL A 27 24.23 -8.48 30.87
C VAL A 27 24.61 -9.12 32.20
N LYS A 28 25.76 -9.78 32.24
CA LYS A 28 26.35 -10.37 33.44
C LYS A 28 27.46 -9.46 33.95
N ASP A 29 27.39 -8.98 35.19
CA ASP A 29 28.51 -8.24 35.80
C ASP A 29 29.65 -9.22 36.16
N SER A 30 30.84 -8.68 36.41
CA SER A 30 32.04 -9.38 36.92
C SER A 30 31.78 -10.23 38.18
N SER A 31 30.78 -9.87 38.99
CA SER A 31 30.32 -10.63 40.15
C SER A 31 29.42 -11.82 39.82
N GLY A 32 29.12 -12.05 38.53
CA GLY A 32 28.26 -13.13 38.05
C GLY A 32 26.75 -12.86 38.13
N ALA A 33 26.33 -11.68 38.62
CA ALA A 33 24.94 -11.28 38.70
C ALA A 33 24.42 -10.80 37.34
N VAL A 34 23.19 -11.19 36.98
CA VAL A 34 22.51 -10.76 35.75
C VAL A 34 21.77 -9.45 36.02
N VAL A 35 22.08 -8.42 35.23
CA VAL A 35 21.53 -7.06 35.36
C VAL A 35 20.98 -6.63 34.00
N TYR A 36 19.90 -5.86 34.01
CA TYR A 36 19.33 -5.26 32.80
C TYR A 36 19.91 -3.87 32.61
N VAL A 37 20.52 -3.62 31.46
CA VAL A 37 21.16 -2.34 31.13
C VAL A 37 20.68 -1.88 29.76
N CYS A 38 20.53 -0.55 29.59
CA CYS A 38 20.12 0.03 28.31
C CYS A 38 21.14 -0.30 27.21
N LEU A 39 20.65 -0.77 26.06
CA LEU A 39 21.50 -1.08 24.90
C LEU A 39 22.34 0.11 24.44
N GLU A 40 21.79 1.32 24.54
CA GLU A 40 22.46 2.55 24.11
C GLU A 40 23.70 2.92 24.95
N THR A 41 23.76 2.43 26.20
CA THR A 41 24.86 2.75 27.12
C THR A 41 25.94 1.69 27.13
N LEU A 42 25.72 0.56 26.46
CA LEU A 42 26.66 -0.54 26.34
C LEU A 42 27.55 -0.35 25.11
N VAL A 43 28.85 -0.23 25.34
CA VAL A 43 29.85 -0.11 24.27
C VAL A 43 30.68 -1.40 24.23
N PRO A 44 30.86 -2.05 23.05
CA PRO A 44 31.73 -3.21 22.93
C PRO A 44 33.13 -2.90 23.49
N TYR A 45 33.63 -3.76 24.37
CA TYR A 45 34.94 -3.60 25.01
C TYR A 45 35.81 -4.82 24.72
N ASP A 46 36.98 -4.58 24.13
CA ASP A 46 37.97 -5.62 23.87
C ASP A 46 39.20 -5.40 24.77
N ALA A 47 39.50 -6.40 25.61
CA ALA A 47 40.62 -6.37 26.55
C ALA A 47 41.99 -6.22 25.86
N ALA A 48 42.08 -6.51 24.56
CA ALA A 48 43.32 -6.39 23.78
C ALA A 48 43.59 -4.99 23.19
N LYS A 49 42.58 -4.08 23.12
CA LYS A 49 42.69 -2.83 22.34
C LYS A 49 42.15 -1.55 23.02
N GLY A 50 41.66 -1.64 24.25
CA GLY A 50 41.19 -0.46 25.00
C GLY A 50 39.86 0.13 24.48
N ARG A 51 39.54 1.37 24.86
CA ARG A 51 38.30 2.05 24.43
C ARG A 51 38.35 2.36 22.94
N LEU A 52 37.60 1.60 22.13
CA LEU A 52 37.38 1.92 20.72
C LEU A 52 36.40 3.11 20.63
N PRO A 53 36.68 4.14 19.81
CA PRO A 53 35.77 5.24 19.60
C PRO A 53 34.44 4.72 19.05
N LYS A 54 33.36 5.36 19.50
CA LYS A 54 31.97 5.14 19.12
C LYS A 54 31.88 5.05 17.60
N THR A 55 31.95 3.83 17.08
CA THR A 55 31.70 3.58 15.67
C THR A 55 30.22 3.79 15.52
N GLU A 56 29.88 4.81 14.75
CA GLU A 56 28.51 5.18 14.39
C GLU A 56 27.70 3.91 14.18
N ALA A 57 26.57 3.84 14.87
CA ALA A 57 25.62 2.76 14.75
C ALA A 57 25.50 2.40 13.25
N PRO A 58 25.62 1.11 12.87
CA PRO A 58 25.19 0.73 11.54
C PRO A 58 23.77 1.26 11.46
N LYS A 59 23.56 2.26 10.59
CA LYS A 59 22.24 2.79 10.29
C LYS A 59 21.41 1.54 10.07
N ILE A 60 20.51 1.26 11.00
CA ILE A 60 19.51 0.23 10.84
C ILE A 60 18.83 0.69 9.56
N ALA A 61 19.17 0.05 8.45
CA ALA A 61 18.42 0.16 7.25
C ALA A 61 17.05 -0.28 7.71
N LEU A 62 16.13 0.69 7.83
CA LEU A 62 14.72 0.44 8.01
C LEU A 62 14.43 -0.72 7.08
N GLU A 63 14.12 -1.88 7.66
CA GLU A 63 13.67 -3.02 6.86
C GLU A 63 12.61 -2.43 5.94
N PRO A 64 12.81 -2.53 4.61
CA PRO A 64 11.84 -1.99 3.68
C PRO A 64 10.49 -2.53 4.12
N GLU A 65 9.55 -1.63 4.43
CA GLU A 65 8.17 -2.03 4.68
C GLU A 65 7.80 -3.06 3.61
N GLU A 66 7.32 -4.22 4.06
CA GLU A 66 6.86 -5.28 3.18
C GLU A 66 5.80 -4.66 2.27
N GLN A 67 6.22 -4.29 1.06
CA GLN A 67 5.32 -3.68 0.10
C GLN A 67 4.23 -4.71 -0.15
N LEU A 68 2.99 -4.34 0.19
CA LEU A 68 1.82 -5.14 -0.12
C LEU A 68 1.97 -5.66 -1.56
N PRO A 69 1.75 -6.96 -1.80
CA PRO A 69 1.92 -7.51 -3.14
C PRO A 69 1.10 -6.66 -4.10
N ASN A 70 1.77 -6.06 -5.08
CA ASN A 70 1.09 -5.33 -6.14
C ASN A 70 0.11 -6.30 -6.77
N THR A 71 -1.18 -6.12 -6.47
CA THR A 71 -2.25 -6.89 -7.09
C THR A 71 -2.20 -6.56 -8.57
N VAL A 72 -1.57 -7.44 -9.34
CA VAL A 72 -1.63 -7.52 -10.80
C VAL A 72 -3.03 -7.99 -11.21
N VAL A 73 -4.07 -7.33 -10.71
CA VAL A 73 -5.37 -7.40 -11.34
C VAL A 73 -5.25 -6.55 -12.60
N PRO A 74 -5.43 -7.11 -13.80
CA PRO A 74 -5.38 -6.34 -15.02
C PRO A 74 -6.45 -5.25 -14.99
N ILE A 75 -5.97 -4.01 -15.00
CA ILE A 75 -6.46 -2.84 -15.73
C ILE A 75 -7.96 -2.57 -15.52
N GLU A 76 -8.22 -1.53 -14.72
CA GLU A 76 -9.46 -0.75 -14.67
C GLU A 76 -10.23 -0.87 -15.98
N ASP A 77 -11.39 -1.52 -15.93
CA ASP A 77 -12.29 -1.62 -17.08
C ASP A 77 -12.62 -0.19 -17.53
N THR A 78 -11.92 0.31 -18.55
CA THR A 78 -11.99 1.72 -19.01
C THR A 78 -13.33 2.03 -19.67
N ARG A 79 -14.12 0.97 -19.90
CA ARG A 79 -15.42 0.98 -20.55
C ARG A 79 -16.45 1.64 -19.65
N LEU A 80 -17.37 2.36 -20.28
CA LEU A 80 -18.44 3.04 -19.57
C LEU A 80 -19.62 2.08 -19.37
N ASN A 81 -19.92 1.79 -18.11
CA ASN A 81 -21.15 1.06 -17.76
C ASN A 81 -22.39 1.97 -17.92
N LEU A 82 -23.24 1.72 -18.91
CA LEU A 82 -24.44 2.53 -19.16
C LEU A 82 -25.55 2.35 -18.10
N ASN A 83 -25.55 1.22 -17.40
CA ASN A 83 -26.50 0.97 -16.32
C ASN A 83 -26.15 1.75 -15.05
N ALA A 84 -24.86 1.97 -14.79
CA ALA A 84 -24.39 2.69 -13.60
C ALA A 84 -24.09 4.17 -13.87
N ALA A 85 -23.73 4.55 -15.10
CA ALA A 85 -23.25 5.90 -15.39
C ALA A 85 -24.37 6.96 -15.27
N PRO A 86 -24.06 8.14 -14.70
CA PRO A 86 -24.93 9.30 -14.75
C PRO A 86 -24.88 9.98 -16.13
N ALA A 87 -25.91 10.76 -16.46
CA ALA A 87 -26.01 11.46 -17.75
C ALA A 87 -24.80 12.35 -18.06
N GLU A 88 -24.20 12.98 -17.05
CA GLU A 88 -23.01 13.82 -17.24
C GLU A 88 -21.79 13.01 -17.68
N GLN A 89 -21.61 11.81 -17.14
CA GLN A 89 -20.49 10.95 -17.47
C GLN A 89 -20.66 10.36 -18.88
N ILE A 90 -21.89 9.96 -19.22
CA ILE A 90 -22.25 9.49 -20.57
C ILE A 90 -21.96 10.58 -21.61
N ALA A 91 -22.37 11.83 -21.36
CA ALA A 91 -22.14 12.94 -22.28
C ALA A 91 -20.67 13.33 -22.44
N LYS A 92 -19.84 13.13 -21.40
CA LYS A 92 -18.41 13.46 -21.44
C LYS A 92 -17.56 12.38 -22.11
N ARG A 93 -17.95 11.11 -21.94
CA ARG A 93 -17.15 9.96 -22.39
C ARG A 93 -17.51 9.45 -23.78
N LEU A 94 -18.76 9.63 -24.21
CA LEU A 94 -19.22 9.08 -25.49
C LEU A 94 -19.18 10.13 -26.61
N PRO A 95 -18.37 9.91 -27.67
CA PRO A 95 -18.40 10.78 -28.83
C PRO A 95 -19.78 10.76 -29.49
N GLY A 96 -20.28 11.92 -29.89
CA GLY A 96 -21.61 12.06 -30.51
C GLY A 96 -22.79 12.07 -29.53
N VAL A 97 -22.58 11.84 -28.23
CA VAL A 97 -23.64 11.90 -27.22
C VAL A 97 -23.58 13.22 -26.46
N GLY A 98 -24.48 14.14 -26.78
CA GLY A 98 -24.68 15.37 -25.99
C GLY A 98 -25.47 15.12 -24.69
N TYR A 99 -25.50 16.10 -23.80
CA TYR A 99 -26.20 16.01 -22.51
C TYR A 99 -27.70 15.69 -22.65
N ALA A 100 -28.38 16.23 -23.67
CA ALA A 100 -29.78 15.93 -23.94
C ALA A 100 -30.01 14.45 -24.31
N THR A 101 -29.09 13.87 -25.08
CA THR A 101 -29.13 12.45 -25.45
C THR A 101 -28.77 11.57 -24.25
N ALA A 102 -27.79 11.98 -23.45
CA ALA A 102 -27.44 11.29 -22.22
C ALA A 102 -28.60 11.22 -21.21
N LYS A 103 -29.40 12.29 -21.08
CA LYS A 103 -30.63 12.25 -20.29
C LYS A 103 -31.63 11.21 -20.82
N LYS A 104 -31.85 11.17 -22.14
CA LYS A 104 -32.72 10.17 -22.75
C LYS A 104 -32.25 8.73 -22.51
N ILE A 105 -30.94 8.49 -22.50
CA ILE A 105 -30.36 7.18 -22.17
C ILE A 105 -30.75 6.80 -20.72
N VAL A 106 -30.57 7.71 -19.77
CA VAL A 106 -30.93 7.47 -18.37
C VAL A 106 -32.44 7.30 -18.17
N GLU A 107 -33.27 8.10 -18.86
CA GLU A 107 -34.73 7.97 -18.82
C GLU A 107 -35.20 6.63 -19.41
N MET A 108 -34.63 6.22 -20.55
CA MET A 108 -34.92 4.93 -21.17
C MET A 108 -34.50 3.77 -20.27
N ARG A 109 -33.34 3.89 -19.61
CA ARG A 109 -32.91 2.91 -18.61
C ARG A 109 -33.96 2.73 -17.51
N MET A 110 -34.51 3.83 -17.00
CA MET A 110 -35.53 3.81 -15.94
C MET A 110 -36.89 3.26 -16.41
N SER A 111 -37.21 3.36 -17.71
CA SER A 111 -38.47 2.82 -18.24
C SER A 111 -38.42 1.32 -18.54
N LEU A 112 -37.22 0.73 -18.60
CA LEU A 112 -37.03 -0.69 -18.82
C LEU A 112 -37.29 -1.49 -17.54
N SER A 113 -37.76 -2.73 -17.72
CA SER A 113 -37.97 -3.66 -16.60
C SER A 113 -36.65 -3.93 -15.88
N GLY A 114 -36.61 -3.62 -14.59
CA GLY A 114 -35.40 -3.73 -13.77
C GLY A 114 -34.48 -2.51 -13.84
N GLU A 115 -34.96 -1.37 -14.37
CA GLU A 115 -34.25 -0.08 -14.42
C GLU A 115 -32.83 -0.18 -15.02
N ARG A 116 -32.67 -1.08 -16.01
CA ARG A 116 -31.39 -1.39 -16.64
C ARG A 116 -31.57 -1.84 -18.07
N PHE A 117 -30.54 -1.62 -18.89
CA PHE A 117 -30.43 -2.23 -20.21
C PHE A 117 -30.09 -3.71 -20.05
N ALA A 118 -30.88 -4.56 -20.69
CA ALA A 118 -30.62 -6.00 -20.77
C ALA A 118 -29.69 -6.34 -21.94
N ASN A 119 -29.75 -5.57 -23.03
CA ASN A 119 -28.96 -5.78 -24.25
C ASN A 119 -28.55 -4.43 -24.86
N LEU A 120 -27.36 -4.36 -25.47
CA LEU A 120 -26.87 -3.14 -26.13
C LEU A 120 -27.76 -2.70 -27.30
N LYS A 121 -28.45 -3.63 -27.96
CA LYS A 121 -29.43 -3.34 -29.03
C LYS A 121 -30.57 -2.41 -28.58
N GLN A 122 -30.87 -2.34 -27.29
CA GLN A 122 -31.91 -1.43 -26.79
C GLN A 122 -31.53 0.05 -26.98
N LEU A 123 -30.24 0.35 -27.09
CA LEU A 123 -29.72 1.70 -27.29
C LEU A 123 -30.00 2.22 -28.71
N GLU A 124 -30.14 1.34 -29.71
CA GLU A 124 -30.47 1.70 -31.10
C GLU A 124 -31.80 2.47 -31.22
N ASN A 125 -32.69 2.33 -30.22
CA ASN A 125 -33.92 3.13 -30.14
C ASN A 125 -33.67 4.63 -29.94
N ILE A 126 -32.46 5.03 -29.56
CA ILE A 126 -32.05 6.42 -29.38
C ILE A 126 -31.41 6.90 -30.68
N PRO A 127 -32.13 7.72 -31.49
CA PRO A 127 -31.61 8.18 -32.77
C PRO A 127 -30.47 9.19 -32.57
N ARG A 128 -29.64 9.34 -33.60
CA ARG A 128 -28.52 10.31 -33.69
C ARG A 128 -27.25 9.95 -32.90
N VAL A 129 -27.11 8.69 -32.48
CA VAL A 129 -25.86 8.16 -31.91
C VAL A 129 -25.43 6.96 -32.73
N ASN A 130 -24.13 6.87 -33.05
CA ASN A 130 -23.57 5.72 -33.75
C ASN A 130 -23.17 4.65 -32.73
N TRP A 131 -24.13 3.83 -32.33
CA TRP A 131 -23.92 2.81 -31.29
C TRP A 131 -22.96 1.71 -31.74
N ASP A 132 -23.00 1.32 -33.01
CA ASP A 132 -22.13 0.29 -33.57
C ASP A 132 -20.65 0.67 -33.41
N GLN A 133 -20.31 1.93 -33.70
CA GLN A 133 -18.94 2.43 -33.52
C GLN A 133 -18.51 2.42 -32.05
N LEU A 134 -19.38 2.81 -31.11
CA LEU A 134 -19.06 2.80 -29.68
C LEU A 134 -18.83 1.38 -29.13
N ILE A 135 -19.51 0.39 -29.72
CA ILE A 135 -19.37 -1.03 -29.39
C ILE A 135 -18.09 -1.58 -30.02
N GLU A 136 -17.79 -1.20 -31.27
CA GLU A 136 -16.58 -1.61 -31.99
C GLU A 136 -15.30 -1.04 -31.34
N GLU A 137 -15.35 0.20 -30.86
CA GLU A 137 -14.27 0.84 -30.10
C GLU A 137 -14.19 0.35 -28.64
N ASP A 138 -15.05 -0.60 -28.24
CA ASP A 138 -15.13 -1.17 -26.88
C ASP A 138 -15.22 -0.08 -25.80
N LEU A 139 -15.98 1.00 -26.05
CA LEU A 139 -16.10 2.15 -25.12
C LEU A 139 -17.20 1.98 -24.07
N ILE A 140 -18.15 1.08 -24.32
CA ILE A 140 -19.35 0.91 -23.51
C ILE A 140 -19.61 -0.55 -23.18
N PHE A 141 -20.22 -0.79 -22.03
CA PHE A 141 -20.78 -2.09 -21.69
C PHE A 141 -22.03 -1.94 -20.83
N ILE A 142 -22.74 -3.05 -20.67
CA ILE A 142 -23.86 -3.19 -19.75
C ILE A 142 -23.55 -4.33 -18.78
N GLY A 143 -23.68 -4.05 -17.49
CA GLY A 143 -23.48 -5.01 -16.39
C GLY A 143 -24.67 -5.03 -15.44
#